data_AF-A0A1Y3BPE4-F1
#
_entry.id   AF-A0A1Y3BPE4-F1
#
_cell.length_a   1.000
_cell.length_b   1.000
_cell.length_c   1.000
_cell.angle_alpha   90.00
_cell.angle_beta   90.00
_cell.angle_gamma   90.00
#
_symmetry.space_group_name_H-M   'P 1'
#
loop_
_entity.id
_entity.type
_entity.pdbx_description
1 polymer ?
#
loop_
_entity_poly.entity_id
_entity_poly.type
_entity_poly.pdbx_seq_one_letter_code
_entity_poly.pdbx_strand_id
1 'polypeptide(L)'
;MLNPSIQNDFSFYRRTINRIRSPNPNHKTDLMGIEDLSPEFANRMSLFYANATPMLNSLANSTLNFVTSNPHLPIENITETLGTMAKVCQRMIENQDFCSRFQNEETVYFVLRVMVGVIILYDHVHPIGAFAKTTTQIDVRGSIKVLKEQPPTMVEGLLNSLRYTTRHLNDDTTPKNIKNMLAA
;
A
#
# COMPACT_ATOMS: atom_id res chain seq x y z
N MET A 1 -0.19 -9.50 -3.40
CA MET A 1 -1.41 -10.21 -2.95
C MET A 1 -1.63 -11.54 -3.66
N LEU A 2 -1.69 -11.60 -5.00
CA LEU A 2 -2.16 -12.80 -5.72
C LEU A 2 -1.13 -13.93 -5.92
N ASN A 3 0.12 -13.76 -5.50
CA ASN A 3 1.16 -14.77 -5.67
C ASN A 3 1.68 -15.22 -4.28
N PRO A 4 1.07 -16.24 -3.66
CA PRO A 4 1.51 -16.75 -2.36
C PRO A 4 2.87 -17.45 -2.43
N SER A 5 3.30 -17.91 -3.61
CA SER A 5 4.57 -18.61 -3.79
C SER A 5 5.76 -17.73 -3.41
N ILE A 6 5.70 -16.40 -3.59
CA ILE A 6 6.78 -15.48 -3.22
C ILE A 6 7.18 -15.64 -1.73
N GLN A 7 6.19 -15.66 -0.82
CA GLN A 7 6.47 -15.82 0.61
C GLN A 7 6.90 -17.26 0.94
N ASN A 8 6.30 -18.26 0.28
CA ASN A 8 6.60 -19.67 0.51
C ASN A 8 8.03 -20.01 0.08
N ASP A 9 8.42 -19.58 -1.11
CA ASP A 9 9.74 -19.82 -1.70
C ASP A 9 10.82 -19.14 -0.84
N PHE A 10 10.59 -17.89 -0.42
CA PHE A 10 11.51 -17.20 0.46
C PHE A 10 11.62 -17.85 1.86
N SER A 11 10.51 -18.33 2.40
CA SER A 11 10.49 -19.08 3.66
C SER A 11 11.21 -20.43 3.55
N PHE A 12 11.10 -21.11 2.41
CA PHE A 12 11.85 -22.33 2.11
C PHE A 12 13.34 -22.03 2.01
N TYR A 13 13.75 -21.01 1.25
CA TYR A 13 15.13 -20.55 1.15
C TYR A 13 15.75 -20.32 2.54
N ARG A 14 15.08 -19.55 3.41
CA ARG A 14 15.58 -19.27 4.78
C ARG A 14 15.79 -20.55 5.61
N ARG A 15 14.85 -21.50 5.56
CA ARG A 15 14.97 -22.77 6.29
C ARG A 15 16.14 -23.61 5.78
N THR A 16 16.35 -23.63 4.47
CA THR A 16 17.44 -24.38 3.83
C THR A 16 18.80 -23.80 4.17
N ILE A 17 18.98 -22.47 4.05
CA ILE A 17 20.24 -21.79 4.40
C ILE A 17 20.58 -21.98 5.89
N ASN A 18 19.61 -21.86 6.79
CA ASN A 18 19.86 -22.08 8.23
C ASN A 18 20.31 -23.51 8.54
N ARG A 19 19.78 -24.50 7.81
CA ARG A 19 20.21 -25.90 7.94
C ARG A 19 21.62 -26.11 7.42
N ILE A 20 22.01 -25.45 6.32
CA ILE A 20 23.36 -25.51 5.75
C ILE A 20 24.38 -24.86 6.69
N ARG A 21 24.02 -23.73 7.34
CA ARG A 21 24.87 -23.03 8.32
C ARG A 21 25.05 -23.78 9.64
N SER A 22 24.17 -24.74 9.95
CA SER A 22 24.29 -25.51 11.18
C SER A 22 25.49 -26.46 11.07
N PRO A 23 26.41 -26.47 12.05
CA PRO A 23 27.64 -27.27 11.99
C PRO A 23 27.27 -28.75 12.12
N ASN A 24 27.02 -29.41 11.00
CA ASN A 24 26.77 -30.83 10.94
C ASN A 24 28.07 -31.53 10.48
N PRO A 25 28.69 -32.38 11.32
CA PRO A 25 30.00 -32.98 11.03
C PRO A 25 30.01 -33.93 9.81
N ASN A 26 28.84 -34.27 9.24
CA ASN A 26 28.70 -35.17 8.10
C ASN A 26 28.42 -34.48 6.75
N HIS A 27 28.28 -33.15 6.69
CA HIS A 27 28.06 -32.44 5.44
C HIS A 27 29.34 -31.73 4.98
N LYS A 28 30.05 -32.37 4.04
CA LYS A 28 31.17 -31.78 3.31
C LYS A 28 30.69 -30.56 2.51
N THR A 29 31.04 -29.38 3.00
CA THR A 29 31.74 -28.25 2.35
C THR A 29 31.49 -27.82 0.90
N ASP A 30 30.56 -28.39 0.12
CA ASP A 30 30.37 -27.99 -1.30
C ASP A 30 29.48 -26.74 -1.49
N LEU A 31 28.85 -26.24 -0.42
CA LEU A 31 27.93 -25.09 -0.46
C LEU A 31 28.51 -23.80 0.19
N MET A 32 29.75 -23.85 0.69
CA MET A 32 30.40 -22.70 1.35
C MET A 32 30.71 -21.52 0.42
N GLY A 33 30.52 -21.69 -0.89
CA GLY A 33 30.72 -20.64 -1.91
C GLY A 33 29.45 -19.95 -2.39
N ILE A 34 28.27 -20.25 -1.83
CA ILE A 34 27.06 -19.49 -2.15
C ILE A 34 27.16 -18.15 -1.43
N GLU A 35 27.23 -17.07 -2.21
CA GLU A 35 27.04 -15.70 -1.71
C GLU A 35 25.59 -15.61 -1.17
N ASP A 36 25.43 -15.84 0.13
CA ASP A 36 24.13 -15.96 0.79
C ASP A 36 23.74 -14.66 1.50
N LEU A 37 22.44 -14.49 1.72
CA LEU A 37 21.93 -13.28 2.37
C LEU A 37 22.32 -13.28 3.85
N SER A 38 22.72 -12.11 4.36
CA SER A 38 22.91 -11.94 5.80
C SER A 38 21.60 -12.22 6.55
N PRO A 39 21.65 -12.78 7.77
CA PRO A 39 20.44 -13.02 8.58
C PRO A 39 19.58 -11.76 8.74
N GLU A 40 20.22 -10.60 8.92
CA GLU A 40 19.55 -9.32 9.08
C GLU A 40 18.79 -8.91 7.80
N PHE A 41 19.44 -9.02 6.63
CA PHE A 41 18.80 -8.70 5.37
C PHE A 41 17.62 -9.65 5.08
N ALA A 42 17.78 -10.94 5.37
CA ALA A 42 16.71 -11.91 5.23
C ALA A 42 15.51 -11.63 6.16
N ASN A 43 15.76 -11.11 7.38
CA ASN A 43 14.70 -10.65 8.28
C ASN A 43 13.96 -9.43 7.71
N ARG A 44 14.68 -8.44 7.18
CA ARG A 44 14.08 -7.27 6.52
C ARG A 44 13.22 -7.68 5.32
N MET A 45 13.70 -8.59 4.48
CA MET A 45 12.92 -9.15 3.36
C MET A 45 11.67 -9.89 3.84
N SER A 46 11.75 -10.62 4.95
CA SER A 46 10.58 -11.33 5.50
C SER A 46 9.50 -10.35 5.93
N LEU A 47 9.87 -9.28 6.65
CA LEU A 47 8.94 -8.21 7.03
C LEU A 47 8.39 -7.49 5.79
N PHE A 48 9.22 -7.25 4.77
CA PHE A 48 8.78 -6.64 3.52
C PHE A 48 7.69 -7.48 2.85
N TYR A 49 7.93 -8.77 2.61
CA TYR A 49 6.96 -9.64 1.94
C TYR A 49 5.75 -10.01 2.80
N ALA A 50 5.83 -9.92 4.13
CA ALA A 50 4.69 -10.13 5.02
C ALA A 50 3.58 -9.07 4.86
N ASN A 51 3.92 -7.88 4.37
CA ASN A 51 2.93 -6.83 4.11
C ASN A 51 2.06 -7.18 2.90
N ALA A 52 0.77 -6.87 2.98
CA ALA A 52 -0.18 -7.15 1.90
C ALA A 52 0.18 -6.40 0.59
N THR A 53 0.70 -5.18 0.72
CA THR A 53 1.23 -4.35 -0.37
C THR A 53 2.65 -3.84 -0.03
N PRO A 54 3.71 -4.64 -0.24
CA PRO A 54 5.06 -4.32 0.23
C PRO A 54 5.59 -2.97 -0.25
N MET A 55 5.48 -2.68 -1.56
CA MET A 55 5.97 -1.41 -2.13
C MET A 55 5.21 -0.19 -1.60
N LEU A 56 3.87 -0.30 -1.49
CA LEU A 56 3.05 0.80 -0.99
C LEU A 56 3.29 1.07 0.50
N ASN A 57 3.52 0.00 1.29
CA ASN A 57 3.91 0.15 2.69
C ASN A 57 5.28 0.83 2.82
N SER A 58 6.25 0.47 1.97
CA SER A 58 7.55 1.16 1.93
C SER A 58 7.42 2.64 1.56
N LEU A 59 6.56 2.98 0.60
CA LEU A 59 6.27 4.38 0.25
C LEU A 59 5.61 5.12 1.42
N ALA A 60 4.58 4.54 2.05
CA ALA A 60 3.91 5.13 3.21
C ALA A 60 4.88 5.44 4.36
N ASN A 61 5.74 4.47 4.70
CA ASN A 61 6.79 4.67 5.70
C ASN A 61 7.80 5.74 5.28
N SER A 62 8.18 5.78 4.00
CA SER A 62 9.11 6.80 3.50
C SER A 62 8.52 8.20 3.55
N THR A 63 7.24 8.36 3.19
CA THR A 63 6.53 9.64 3.29
C THR A 63 6.36 10.08 4.75
N LEU A 64 6.01 9.15 5.64
CA LEU A 64 5.96 9.43 7.08
C LEU A 64 7.34 9.87 7.61
N ASN A 65 8.40 9.14 7.26
CA ASN A 65 9.77 9.47 7.64
C ASN A 65 10.20 10.85 7.12
N PHE A 66 9.81 11.22 5.90
CA PHE A 66 10.07 12.55 5.35
C PHE A 66 9.42 13.64 6.21
N VAL A 67 8.17 13.46 6.62
CA VAL A 67 7.44 14.42 7.47
C VAL A 67 8.08 14.51 8.85
N THR A 68 8.40 13.37 9.49
CA THR A 68 8.98 13.36 10.83
C THR A 68 10.41 13.88 10.88
N SER A 69 11.18 13.72 9.79
CA SER A 69 12.56 14.21 9.70
C SER A 69 12.65 15.70 9.37
N ASN A 70 11.56 16.31 8.90
CA ASN A 70 11.51 17.72 8.51
C ASN A 70 10.44 18.49 9.30
N PRO A 71 10.55 18.60 10.65
CA PRO A 71 9.52 19.22 11.48
C PRO A 71 9.33 20.72 11.24
N HIS A 72 10.27 21.36 10.56
CA HIS A 72 10.20 22.78 10.15
C HIS A 72 9.28 23.00 8.94
N LEU A 73 8.96 21.94 8.18
CA LEU A 73 8.03 22.02 7.06
C LEU A 73 6.60 21.84 7.57
N PRO A 74 5.65 22.70 7.16
CA PRO A 74 4.24 22.50 7.48
C PRO A 74 3.74 21.18 6.90
N ILE A 75 3.19 20.30 7.75
CA ILE A 75 2.58 19.03 7.34
C ILE A 75 1.40 19.25 6.37
N GLU A 76 0.75 20.40 6.48
CA GLU A 76 -0.31 20.86 5.60
C GLU A 76 0.13 20.89 4.13
N ASN A 77 1.35 21.33 3.82
CA ASN A 77 1.84 21.36 2.44
C ASN A 77 1.86 19.96 1.80
N ILE A 78 2.25 18.94 2.58
CA ILE A 78 2.34 17.55 2.12
C ILE A 78 0.94 16.96 2.00
N THR A 79 0.13 17.13 3.04
CA THR A 79 -1.23 16.57 3.09
C THR A 79 -2.17 17.24 2.08
N GLU A 80 -2.05 18.54 1.85
CA GLU A 80 -2.80 19.27 0.81
C GLU A 80 -2.37 18.83 -0.59
N THR A 81 -1.08 18.59 -0.84
CA THR A 81 -0.60 18.05 -2.12
C THR A 81 -1.20 16.68 -2.39
N LEU A 82 -1.12 15.75 -1.43
CA LEU A 82 -1.70 14.41 -1.55
C LEU A 82 -3.22 14.47 -1.70
N GLY A 83 -3.89 15.34 -0.94
CA GLY A 83 -5.33 15.59 -1.00
C GLY A 83 -5.79 16.10 -2.36
N THR A 84 -5.07 17.08 -2.89
CA THR A 84 -5.33 17.65 -4.22
C THR A 84 -5.18 16.60 -5.31
N MET A 85 -4.10 15.80 -5.27
CA MET A 85 -3.90 14.70 -6.21
C MET A 85 -5.05 13.69 -6.14
N ALA A 86 -5.48 13.28 -4.94
CA ALA A 86 -6.58 12.34 -4.75
C ALA A 86 -7.88 12.89 -5.36
N LYS A 87 -8.19 14.15 -5.08
CA LYS A 87 -9.39 14.83 -5.56
C LYS A 87 -9.39 15.00 -7.08
N VAL A 88 -8.25 15.35 -7.68
CA VAL A 88 -8.09 15.44 -9.14
C VAL A 88 -8.34 14.07 -9.77
N CYS A 89 -7.69 13.02 -9.26
CA CYS A 89 -7.89 11.66 -9.77
C CYS A 89 -9.34 11.19 -9.65
N GLN A 90 -9.98 11.42 -8.49
CA GLN A 90 -11.39 11.10 -8.29
C GLN A 90 -12.27 11.81 -9.31
N ARG A 91 -12.11 13.13 -9.48
CA ARG A 91 -12.94 13.94 -10.38
C ARG A 91 -12.72 13.62 -11.85
N MET A 92 -11.51 13.22 -12.23
CA MET A 92 -11.20 12.75 -13.58
C MET A 92 -12.02 11.52 -13.98
N ILE A 93 -12.33 10.64 -13.02
CA ILE A 93 -13.09 9.41 -13.28
C ILE A 93 -14.59 9.61 -13.00
N GLU A 94 -14.96 10.31 -11.93
CA GLU A 94 -16.36 10.55 -11.54
C GLU A 94 -17.12 11.40 -12.57
N ASN A 95 -16.46 12.38 -13.18
CA ASN A 95 -17.09 13.21 -14.21
C ASN A 95 -16.98 12.55 -15.59
N GLN A 96 -18.12 12.14 -16.15
CA GLN A 96 -18.20 11.49 -17.45
C GLN A 96 -17.66 12.36 -18.61
N ASP A 97 -17.76 13.69 -18.52
CA ASP A 97 -17.21 14.61 -19.53
C ASP A 97 -15.68 14.64 -19.51
N PHE A 98 -15.06 14.32 -18.38
CA PHE A 98 -13.60 14.18 -18.27
C PHE A 98 -13.17 12.76 -18.61
N CYS A 99 -13.88 11.77 -18.07
CA CYS A 99 -13.56 10.37 -18.29
C CYS A 99 -13.67 9.97 -19.77
N SER A 100 -14.66 10.50 -20.50
CA SER A 100 -14.83 10.27 -21.94
C SER A 100 -13.72 10.87 -22.82
N ARG A 101 -12.90 11.78 -22.28
CA ARG A 101 -11.74 12.34 -22.99
C ARG A 101 -10.54 11.39 -22.96
N PHE A 102 -10.53 10.38 -22.10
CA PHE A 102 -9.50 9.37 -22.11
C PHE A 102 -9.70 8.43 -23.31
N GLN A 103 -8.69 8.38 -24.18
CA GLN A 103 -8.70 7.48 -25.33
C GLN A 103 -8.37 6.04 -24.95
N ASN A 104 -7.62 5.86 -23.85
CA ASN A 104 -7.11 4.57 -23.39
C ASN A 104 -7.68 4.21 -22.03
N GLU A 105 -8.23 3.01 -21.91
CA GLU A 105 -8.72 2.44 -20.65
C GLU A 105 -7.59 2.30 -19.60
N GLU A 106 -6.36 2.06 -20.06
CA GLU A 106 -5.18 2.02 -19.18
C GLU A 106 -4.96 3.31 -18.40
N THR A 107 -5.32 4.47 -18.98
CA THR A 107 -5.23 5.77 -18.30
C THR A 107 -6.19 5.83 -17.12
N VAL A 108 -7.41 5.29 -17.27
CA VAL A 108 -8.37 5.18 -16.15
C VAL A 108 -7.76 4.35 -15.02
N TYR A 109 -7.20 3.19 -15.35
CA TYR A 109 -6.58 2.33 -14.34
C TYR A 109 -5.33 2.95 -13.70
N PHE A 110 -4.55 3.72 -14.45
CA PHE A 110 -3.45 4.52 -13.90
C PHE A 110 -3.97 5.53 -12.88
N VAL A 111 -5.00 6.32 -13.23
CA VAL A 111 -5.60 7.32 -12.36
C VAL A 111 -6.18 6.68 -11.08
N LEU A 112 -6.84 5.53 -11.19
CA LEU A 112 -7.35 4.79 -10.03
C LEU A 112 -6.23 4.31 -9.10
N ARG A 113 -5.11 3.83 -9.64
CA ARG A 113 -3.93 3.44 -8.86
C ARG A 113 -3.29 4.63 -8.15
N VAL A 114 -3.15 5.76 -8.84
CA VAL A 114 -2.63 7.01 -8.24
C VAL A 114 -3.55 7.44 -7.10
N MET A 115 -4.87 7.50 -7.33
CA MET A 115 -5.87 7.87 -6.33
C MET A 115 -5.73 7.04 -5.05
N VAL A 116 -5.73 5.70 -5.16
CA VAL A 116 -5.62 4.82 -3.99
C VAL A 116 -4.26 4.94 -3.31
N GLY A 117 -3.18 5.07 -4.09
CA GLY A 117 -1.84 5.30 -3.57
C GLY A 117 -1.78 6.55 -2.70
N VAL A 118 -2.21 7.70 -3.21
CA VAL A 118 -2.14 8.97 -2.47
C VAL A 118 -3.10 9.03 -1.29
N ILE A 119 -4.26 8.36 -1.34
CA ILE A 119 -5.16 8.22 -0.18
C ILE A 119 -4.45 7.48 0.95
N ILE A 120 -3.76 6.39 0.64
CA ILE A 120 -3.04 5.59 1.65
C ILE A 120 -1.85 6.40 2.20
N LEU A 121 -1.09 7.11 1.36
CA LEU A 121 -0.02 7.99 1.85
C LEU A 121 -0.58 9.10 2.77
N TYR A 122 -1.69 9.73 2.37
CA TYR A 122 -2.35 10.75 3.18
C TYR A 122 -2.77 10.17 4.54
N ASP A 123 -3.37 8.98 4.54
CA ASP A 123 -3.84 8.33 5.76
C ASP A 123 -2.71 8.02 6.75
N HIS A 124 -1.49 7.73 6.27
CA HIS A 124 -0.36 7.47 7.14
C HIS A 124 0.28 8.74 7.72
N VAL A 125 0.23 9.84 6.96
CA VAL A 125 0.88 11.12 7.30
C VAL A 125 -0.04 12.03 8.11
N HIS A 126 -1.31 12.13 7.74
CA HIS A 126 -2.23 13.07 8.37
C HIS A 126 -2.55 12.64 9.81
N PRO A 127 -2.53 13.55 10.81
CA PRO A 127 -2.63 13.17 12.22
C PRO A 127 -3.89 12.40 12.63
N ILE A 128 -5.00 12.65 11.94
CA ILE A 128 -6.31 11.99 12.15
C ILE A 128 -6.69 11.03 11.01
N GLY A 129 -5.78 10.84 10.05
CA GLY A 129 -6.01 9.97 8.89
C GLY A 129 -6.93 10.53 7.81
N ALA A 130 -7.15 9.71 6.79
CA ALA A 130 -8.01 10.00 5.64
C ALA A 130 -9.50 9.73 5.94
N PHE A 131 -9.79 8.94 6.98
CA PHE A 131 -11.13 8.40 7.24
C PHE A 131 -11.94 9.20 8.27
N ALA A 132 -11.31 10.14 8.98
CA ALA A 132 -11.99 10.98 9.95
C ALA A 132 -13.03 11.89 9.26
N LYS A 133 -14.19 12.10 9.91
CA LYS A 133 -15.26 12.97 9.38
C LYS A 133 -14.82 14.41 9.15
N THR A 134 -13.83 14.87 9.91
CA THR A 134 -13.27 16.23 9.83
C THR A 134 -12.25 16.38 8.71
N THR A 135 -11.78 15.30 8.11
CA THR A 135 -10.89 15.34 6.94
C THR A 135 -11.70 15.73 5.72
N THR A 136 -11.45 16.92 5.18
CA THR A 136 -12.20 17.46 4.02
C THR A 136 -11.42 17.37 2.71
N GLN A 137 -10.12 17.09 2.78
CA GLN A 137 -9.23 17.01 1.62
C GLN A 137 -9.41 15.71 0.81
N ILE A 138 -9.88 14.64 1.44
CA ILE A 138 -10.09 13.33 0.81
C ILE A 138 -11.56 12.93 0.94
N ASP A 139 -12.26 12.79 -0.19
CA ASP A 139 -13.57 12.14 -0.23
C ASP A 139 -13.43 10.63 -0.40
N VAL A 140 -13.08 9.95 0.70
CA VAL A 140 -12.88 8.49 0.70
C VAL A 140 -14.13 7.75 0.21
N ARG A 141 -15.32 8.23 0.58
CA ARG A 141 -16.59 7.59 0.21
C ARG A 141 -16.78 7.63 -1.31
N GLY A 142 -16.60 8.80 -1.92
CA GLY A 142 -16.69 8.95 -3.37
C GLY A 142 -15.59 8.19 -4.10
N SER A 143 -14.36 8.16 -3.57
CA SER A 143 -13.28 7.32 -4.14
C SER A 143 -13.60 5.84 -4.14
N ILE A 144 -14.19 5.29 -3.06
CA ILE A 144 -14.62 3.88 -3.02
C ILE A 144 -15.78 3.65 -4.01
N LYS A 145 -16.71 4.61 -4.14
CA LYS A 145 -17.81 4.51 -5.12
C LYS A 145 -17.27 4.40 -6.54
N VAL A 146 -16.36 5.30 -6.93
CA VAL A 146 -15.70 5.29 -8.24
C VAL A 146 -14.98 3.97 -8.49
N LEU A 147 -14.31 3.39 -7.49
CA LEU A 147 -13.69 2.07 -7.62
C LEU A 147 -14.72 0.97 -7.87
N LYS A 148 -15.84 0.96 -7.12
CA LYS A 148 -16.90 -0.07 -7.25
C LYS A 148 -17.68 0.00 -8.56
N GLU A 149 -17.62 1.11 -9.28
CA GLU A 149 -18.21 1.26 -10.61
C GLU A 149 -17.36 0.61 -11.72
N GLN A 150 -16.13 0.19 -11.42
CA GLN A 150 -15.23 -0.48 -12.36
C GLN A 150 -15.39 -2.01 -12.34
N PRO A 151 -14.91 -2.72 -13.38
CA PRO A 151 -14.89 -4.18 -13.39
C PRO A 151 -14.18 -4.74 -12.14
N PRO A 152 -14.83 -5.61 -11.33
CA PRO A 152 -14.28 -6.07 -10.06
C PRO A 152 -12.89 -6.70 -10.17
N THR A 153 -12.63 -7.44 -11.25
CA THR A 153 -11.34 -8.09 -11.53
C THR A 153 -10.17 -7.12 -11.61
N MET A 154 -10.42 -5.85 -11.97
CA MET A 154 -9.39 -4.83 -12.15
C MET A 154 -9.11 -4.03 -10.88
N VAL A 155 -10.11 -3.89 -9.99
CA VAL A 155 -10.03 -3.01 -8.81
C VAL A 155 -9.98 -3.75 -7.48
N GLU A 156 -10.21 -5.07 -7.44
CA GLU A 156 -10.19 -5.84 -6.19
C GLU A 156 -8.86 -5.70 -5.44
N GLY A 157 -7.73 -5.65 -6.16
CA GLY A 157 -6.42 -5.39 -5.57
C GLY A 157 -6.31 -3.99 -4.93
N LEU A 158 -6.99 -2.99 -5.49
CA LEU A 158 -7.02 -1.62 -4.97
C LEU A 158 -7.92 -1.52 -3.74
N LEU A 159 -9.09 -2.16 -3.76
CA LEU A 159 -9.97 -2.26 -2.59
C LEU A 159 -9.27 -2.99 -1.44
N ASN A 160 -8.54 -4.07 -1.72
CA ASN A 160 -7.72 -4.76 -0.72
C ASN A 160 -6.57 -3.90 -0.20
N SER A 161 -5.98 -3.03 -1.03
CA SER A 161 -4.98 -2.06 -0.56
C SER A 161 -5.60 -1.09 0.46
N LEU A 162 -6.82 -0.61 0.22
CA LEU A 162 -7.55 0.21 1.19
C LEU A 162 -7.90 -0.56 2.47
N ARG A 163 -8.25 -1.85 2.37
CA ARG A 163 -8.59 -2.68 3.54
C ARG A 163 -7.41 -2.98 4.46
N TYR A 164 -6.24 -3.27 3.87
CA TYR A 164 -5.13 -3.89 4.61
C TYR A 164 -3.91 -2.99 4.81
N THR A 165 -3.81 -1.88 4.07
CA THR A 165 -2.63 -0.99 4.12
C THR A 165 -2.95 0.36 4.75
N THR A 166 -4.21 0.69 4.97
CA THR A 166 -4.61 1.91 5.67
C THR A 166 -4.34 1.78 7.17
N ARG A 167 -4.08 2.92 7.81
CA ARG A 167 -3.77 3.04 9.23
C ARG A 167 -5.04 3.27 10.05
N HIS A 168 -5.95 4.12 9.58
CA HIS A 168 -7.07 4.61 10.39
C HIS A 168 -8.44 4.01 10.00
N LEU A 169 -8.51 3.11 9.01
CA LEU A 169 -9.78 2.49 8.60
C LEU A 169 -10.52 1.81 9.77
N ASN A 170 -9.77 1.18 10.68
CA ASN A 170 -10.34 0.41 11.78
C ASN A 170 -10.66 1.25 13.03
N ASP A 171 -10.26 2.53 13.07
CA ASP A 171 -10.48 3.41 14.22
C ASP A 171 -11.97 3.58 14.54
N ASP A 172 -12.30 3.79 15.82
CA ASP A 172 -13.67 4.02 16.27
C ASP A 172 -14.29 5.30 15.69
N THR A 173 -13.45 6.26 15.33
CA THR A 173 -13.83 7.54 14.70
C THR A 173 -14.22 7.36 13.24
N THR A 174 -13.81 6.26 12.59
CA THR A 174 -14.10 6.00 11.19
C THR A 174 -15.59 5.67 10.98
N PRO A 175 -16.29 6.40 10.10
CA PRO A 175 -17.72 6.20 9.84
C PRO A 175 -18.07 4.75 9.47
N LYS A 176 -19.08 4.19 10.15
CA LYS A 176 -19.55 2.80 9.92
C LYS A 176 -19.93 2.52 8.46
N ASN A 177 -20.51 3.51 7.77
CA ASN A 177 -20.84 3.37 6.35
C ASN A 177 -19.60 3.14 5.47
N ILE A 178 -18.46 3.80 5.76
CA ILE A 178 -17.21 3.59 5.04
C ILE A 178 -16.65 2.21 5.34
N LYS A 179 -16.66 1.78 6.62
CA LYS A 179 -16.26 0.41 7.00
C LYS A 179 -17.08 -0.64 6.24
N ASN A 180 -18.40 -0.47 6.18
CA ASN A 180 -19.30 -1.37 5.46
C ASN A 180 -19.05 -1.38 3.94
N MET A 181 -18.64 -0.25 3.35
CA MET A 181 -18.28 -0.21 1.93
C MET A 181 -17.02 -1.03 1.63
N LEU A 182 -16.12 -1.20 2.59
CA LEU A 182 -14.90 -1.99 2.46
C LEU A 182 -14.98 -3.35 3.18
N ALA A 183 -16.11 -3.69 3.78
CA ALA A 183 -16.33 -5.04 4.31
C ALA A 183 -16.18 -6.07 3.18
N ALA A 184 -15.46 -7.15 3.48
CA ALA A 184 -15.30 -8.30 2.59
C ALA A 184 -16.48 -9.26 2.77
#